data_AF-A0A815ULL2-F1
#
_entry.id   AF-A0A815ULL2-F1
#
_cell.length_a   1.000
_cell.length_b   1.000
_cell.length_c   1.000
_cell.angle_alpha   90.00
_cell.angle_beta   90.00
_cell.angle_gamma   90.00
#
_symmetry.space_group_name_H-M   'P 1'
#
loop_
_entity.id
_entity.type
_entity.pdbx_description
1 polymer ?
#
loop_
_entity_poly.entity_id
_entity_poly.type
_entity_poly.pdbx_seq_one_letter_code
_entity_poly.pdbx_strand_id
1 'polypeptide(L)'
;MYSTSIVSSQQIIVRNPSIDQFEHLHDMYSSILSCPCRNSSIPRSKFIFIEVKIHPFCTSNFVRDDRWLQYWTMKFLNGSIDPTSSFYSNDFRKDGWKFFNFVKILCDTVNISLANTVHSFQAKHFFSHQLITPLQLSEAIQDWNASFQSQMLIDQRLCGNRNIYLPIDLSNITALDPNTLINFHPQDQLGTLMLSSLVNQLIYTANYTLYYAECQPEICTYTIDQELHAIARINLVIGLIGGLTILLRILVPSFIKMIHLFYRFCYQQTRDVPLHWRMIFIYSRDKLYLLNVYREKTQVAYQQHLATRIYIVLLVLSFIIVSVFVRFQHRTILIN
;
A
#
# COMPACT_ATOMS: atom_id res chain seq x y z
N MET A 1 -24.83 -2.54 27.03
CA MET A 1 -25.31 -1.71 25.90
C MET A 1 -24.15 -0.82 25.49
N TYR A 2 -23.72 -0.94 24.23
CA TYR A 2 -22.59 -0.21 23.65
C TYR A 2 -22.90 1.29 23.59
N SER A 3 -22.05 2.12 24.18
CA SER A 3 -22.12 3.57 23.99
C SER A 3 -21.49 3.90 22.64
N THR A 4 -22.30 4.30 21.67
CA THR A 4 -21.82 4.94 20.44
C THR A 4 -21.27 6.32 20.80
N SER A 5 -19.96 6.51 20.61
CA SER A 5 -19.38 7.85 20.62
C SER A 5 -20.00 8.64 19.46
N ILE A 6 -20.61 9.78 19.75
CA ILE A 6 -21.09 10.71 18.71
C ILE A 6 -19.83 11.39 18.17
N VAL A 7 -19.43 11.00 16.96
CA VAL A 7 -18.33 11.64 16.22
C VAL A 7 -18.95 12.73 15.35
N SER A 8 -18.48 13.97 15.50
CA SER A 8 -18.83 15.04 14.57
C SER A 8 -17.69 15.18 13.57
N SER A 9 -17.96 14.96 12.29
CA SER A 9 -16.97 15.18 11.24
C SER A 9 -17.07 16.61 10.71
N GLN A 10 -15.92 17.25 10.51
CA GLN A 10 -15.80 18.55 9.85
C GLN A 10 -15.06 18.37 8.53
N GLN A 11 -15.72 18.69 7.41
CA GLN A 11 -15.08 18.70 6.09
C GLN A 11 -14.44 20.07 5.83
N ILE A 12 -13.16 20.06 5.49
CA ILE A 12 -12.41 21.25 5.08
C ILE A 12 -12.25 21.22 3.56
N ILE A 13 -12.44 22.38 2.92
CA ILE A 13 -12.46 22.52 1.46
C ILE A 13 -11.41 23.57 1.06
N VAL A 14 -10.44 23.15 0.25
CA VAL A 14 -9.43 24.02 -0.36
C VAL A 14 -9.71 24.11 -1.85
N ARG A 15 -9.93 25.32 -2.36
CA ARG A 15 -10.25 25.57 -3.79
C ARG A 15 -8.99 25.94 -4.55
N ASN A 16 -8.83 25.37 -5.75
CA ASN A 16 -7.72 25.63 -6.67
C ASN A 16 -6.36 25.66 -5.95
N PRO A 17 -5.95 24.56 -5.29
CA PRO A 17 -4.66 24.52 -4.62
C PRO A 17 -3.52 24.79 -5.61
N SER A 18 -2.44 25.40 -5.12
CA SER A 18 -1.14 25.38 -5.79
C SER A 18 -0.40 24.06 -5.51
N ILE A 19 0.66 23.79 -6.27
CA ILE A 19 1.50 22.60 -6.06
C ILE A 19 1.99 22.52 -4.61
N ASP A 20 2.58 23.60 -4.10
CA ASP A 20 3.12 23.66 -2.73
C ASP A 20 2.02 23.46 -1.67
N GLN A 21 0.82 23.99 -1.91
CA GLN A 21 -0.31 23.79 -1.00
C GLN A 21 -0.78 22.34 -1.00
N PHE A 22 -0.84 21.69 -2.16
CA PHE A 22 -1.17 20.28 -2.25
C PHE A 22 -0.12 19.43 -1.53
N GLU A 23 1.18 19.66 -1.76
CA GLU A 23 2.26 18.92 -1.11
C GLU A 23 2.17 19.06 0.42
N HIS A 24 2.01 20.27 0.92
CA HIS A 24 1.86 20.52 2.35
C HIS A 24 0.63 19.81 2.96
N LEU A 25 -0.52 19.83 2.26
CA LEU A 25 -1.72 19.13 2.71
C LEU A 25 -1.54 17.62 2.66
N HIS A 26 -0.84 17.10 1.65
CA HIS A 26 -0.57 15.67 1.50
C HIS A 26 0.34 15.19 2.63
N ASP A 27 1.36 15.95 3.00
CA ASP A 27 2.26 15.61 4.11
C ASP A 27 1.52 15.49 5.45
N MET A 28 0.53 16.35 5.69
CA MET A 28 -0.24 16.34 6.95
C MET A 28 -1.42 15.35 6.95
N TYR A 29 -2.06 15.14 5.80
CA TYR A 29 -3.37 14.49 5.71
C TYR A 29 -3.42 13.38 4.65
N SER A 30 -2.29 12.79 4.25
CA SER A 30 -2.17 11.80 3.16
C SER A 30 -3.24 10.71 3.15
N SER A 31 -3.67 10.20 4.32
CA SER A 31 -4.65 9.12 4.43
C SER A 31 -6.11 9.55 4.21
N ILE A 32 -6.42 10.84 4.34
CA ILE A 32 -7.80 11.38 4.30
C ILE A 32 -7.98 12.52 3.28
N LEU A 33 -6.89 12.97 2.65
CA LEU A 33 -6.90 14.00 1.63
C LEU A 33 -7.41 13.44 0.30
N SER A 34 -8.43 14.07 -0.25
CA SER A 34 -8.99 13.76 -1.56
C SER A 34 -8.92 15.00 -2.45
N CYS A 35 -8.20 14.88 -3.55
CA CYS A 35 -7.95 15.92 -4.54
C CYS A 35 -8.28 15.37 -5.93
N PRO A 36 -9.57 15.32 -6.33
CA PRO A 36 -9.95 14.82 -7.64
C PRO A 36 -9.34 15.64 -8.78
N CYS A 37 -8.76 14.95 -9.76
CA CYS A 37 -8.35 15.60 -11.01
C CYS A 37 -9.59 16.04 -11.80
N ARG A 38 -9.52 17.23 -12.41
CA ARG A 38 -10.53 17.71 -13.35
C ARG A 38 -10.63 16.81 -14.57
N ASN A 39 -9.49 16.34 -15.07
CA ASN A 39 -9.44 15.34 -16.12
C ASN A 39 -8.75 14.08 -15.60
N SER A 40 -9.48 12.96 -15.55
CA SER A 40 -8.94 11.70 -15.06
C SER A 40 -8.19 10.91 -16.14
N SER A 41 -8.19 11.37 -17.38
CA SER A 41 -7.54 10.71 -18.52
C SER A 41 -6.61 11.70 -19.22
N ILE A 42 -5.34 11.69 -18.84
CA ILE A 42 -4.34 12.66 -19.27
C ILE A 42 -3.44 12.03 -20.36
N PRO A 43 -3.37 12.56 -21.58
CA PRO A 43 -2.47 12.04 -22.59
C PRO A 43 -1.01 12.12 -22.12
N ARG A 44 -0.25 11.03 -22.26
CA ARG A 44 1.17 11.01 -21.83
C ARG A 44 2.03 12.04 -22.55
N SER A 45 1.71 12.34 -23.80
CA SER A 45 2.36 13.39 -24.61
C SER A 45 2.36 14.78 -23.96
N LYS A 46 1.46 15.05 -23.00
CA LYS A 46 1.37 16.35 -22.32
C LYS A 46 2.45 16.58 -21.27
N PHE A 47 2.98 15.52 -20.66
CA PHE A 47 3.87 15.63 -19.52
C PHE A 47 5.09 14.69 -19.58
N ILE A 48 5.17 13.81 -20.58
CA ILE A 48 6.29 12.87 -20.79
C ILE A 48 6.96 13.13 -22.13
N PHE A 49 8.27 13.31 -22.09
CA PHE A 49 9.14 13.47 -23.25
C PHE A 49 10.19 12.37 -23.28
N ILE A 50 10.36 11.76 -24.45
CA ILE A 50 11.32 10.68 -24.68
C ILE A 50 12.34 11.17 -25.70
N GLU A 51 13.60 11.23 -25.29
CA GLU A 51 14.72 11.47 -26.20
C GLU A 51 15.39 10.13 -26.54
N VAL A 52 15.51 9.87 -27.84
CA VAL A 52 16.09 8.64 -28.37
C VAL A 52 17.52 8.92 -28.84
N LYS A 53 18.49 8.22 -28.24
CA LYS A 53 19.88 8.25 -28.69
C LYS A 53 20.20 6.93 -29.41
N ILE A 54 20.34 7.03 -30.72
CA ILE A 54 20.84 5.93 -31.56
C ILE A 54 22.36 5.84 -31.49
N HIS A 55 22.90 4.67 -31.85
CA HIS A 55 24.33 4.44 -31.82
C HIS A 55 25.09 5.41 -32.76
N PRO A 56 26.23 6.00 -32.35
CA PRO A 56 26.98 6.98 -33.16
C PRO A 56 27.36 6.48 -34.56
N PHE A 57 27.50 5.17 -34.73
CA PHE A 57 27.74 4.53 -36.03
C PHE A 57 26.66 4.85 -37.07
N CYS A 58 25.39 4.94 -36.66
CA CYS A 58 24.27 5.34 -37.52
C CYS A 58 24.35 6.81 -37.96
N THR A 59 25.08 7.63 -37.22
CA THR A 59 25.33 9.04 -37.56
C THR A 59 26.64 9.26 -38.32
N SER A 60 27.43 8.20 -38.55
CA SER A 60 28.71 8.29 -39.26
C SER A 60 28.53 8.65 -40.73
N ASN A 61 29.54 9.30 -41.32
CA ASN A 61 29.51 9.67 -42.74
C ASN A 61 29.40 8.44 -43.67
N PHE A 62 29.91 7.28 -43.26
CA PHE A 62 29.81 6.06 -44.08
C PHE A 62 28.38 5.52 -44.20
N VAL A 63 27.52 5.81 -43.23
CA VAL A 63 26.13 5.32 -43.17
C VAL A 63 25.14 6.41 -43.59
N ARG A 64 25.40 7.66 -43.19
CA ARG A 64 24.53 8.81 -43.45
C ARG A 64 24.70 9.37 -44.85
N ASP A 65 25.90 9.33 -45.43
CA ASP A 65 26.17 9.88 -46.76
C ASP A 65 25.86 8.85 -47.85
N ASP A 66 24.75 9.04 -48.54
CA ASP A 66 24.32 8.12 -49.61
C ASP A 66 25.15 8.24 -50.88
N ARG A 67 25.93 9.31 -51.06
CA ARG A 67 26.62 9.58 -52.34
C ARG A 67 27.62 8.50 -52.68
N TRP A 68 28.42 8.07 -51.71
CA TRP A 68 29.42 7.03 -51.97
C TRP A 68 28.77 5.64 -52.09
N LEU A 69 27.75 5.35 -51.28
CA LEU A 69 26.98 4.10 -51.38
C LEU A 69 26.32 3.98 -52.77
N GLN A 70 25.68 5.05 -53.24
CA GLN A 70 25.07 5.12 -54.57
C GLN A 70 26.12 5.04 -55.68
N TYR A 71 27.24 5.76 -55.55
CA TYR A 71 28.33 5.72 -56.53
C TYR A 71 28.84 4.28 -56.75
N TRP A 72 29.12 3.54 -55.67
CA TRP A 72 29.61 2.16 -55.76
C TRP A 72 28.53 1.19 -56.23
N THR A 73 27.28 1.40 -55.82
CA THR A 73 26.13 0.64 -56.32
C THR A 73 25.99 0.77 -57.84
N MET A 74 26.01 2.00 -58.37
CA MET A 74 25.91 2.26 -59.80
C MET A 74 27.11 1.71 -60.57
N LYS A 75 28.32 1.90 -60.04
CA LYS A 75 29.54 1.40 -60.67
C LYS A 75 29.57 -0.13 -60.79
N PHE A 76 29.08 -0.83 -59.76
CA PHE A 76 28.97 -2.29 -59.73
C PHE A 76 27.86 -2.79 -60.68
N LEU A 77 26.66 -2.21 -60.62
CA LEU A 77 25.54 -2.61 -61.46
C LEU A 77 25.79 -2.36 -62.96
N ASN A 78 26.53 -1.31 -63.31
CA ASN A 78 26.84 -0.98 -64.70
C ASN A 78 28.04 -1.78 -65.26
N GLY A 79 28.59 -2.75 -64.50
CA GLY A 79 29.74 -3.55 -64.93
C GLY A 79 31.02 -2.75 -65.17
N SER A 80 31.05 -1.49 -64.73
CA SER A 80 32.12 -0.51 -65.01
C SER A 80 33.34 -0.66 -64.09
N ILE A 81 33.31 -1.64 -63.19
CA ILE A 81 34.43 -2.06 -62.35
C ILE A 81 34.67 -3.54 -62.63
N ASP A 82 35.84 -3.85 -63.20
CA ASP A 82 36.31 -5.23 -63.30
C ASP A 82 36.78 -5.70 -61.91
N PRO A 83 36.08 -6.66 -61.27
CA PRO A 83 36.45 -7.15 -59.94
C PRO A 83 37.81 -7.85 -59.89
N THR A 84 38.39 -8.18 -61.06
CA THR A 84 39.69 -8.85 -61.21
C THR A 84 40.86 -7.86 -61.40
N SER A 85 40.58 -6.57 -61.57
CA SER A 85 41.63 -5.56 -61.71
C SER A 85 42.40 -5.37 -60.39
N SER A 86 43.73 -5.50 -60.47
CA SER A 86 44.66 -5.42 -59.32
C SER A 86 44.62 -4.08 -58.58
N PHE A 87 44.06 -3.03 -59.20
CA PHE A 87 43.95 -1.69 -58.63
C PHE A 87 42.92 -1.60 -57.48
N TYR A 88 41.91 -2.48 -57.48
CA TYR A 88 40.81 -2.45 -56.50
C TYR A 88 40.79 -3.67 -55.58
N SER A 89 41.76 -4.59 -55.67
CA SER A 89 41.79 -5.80 -54.84
C SER A 89 41.92 -5.50 -53.34
N ASN A 90 42.58 -4.38 -52.98
CA ASN A 90 42.78 -3.96 -51.59
C ASN A 90 41.95 -2.73 -51.19
N ASP A 91 41.09 -2.22 -52.07
CA ASP A 91 40.23 -1.09 -51.75
C ASP A 91 39.05 -1.56 -50.90
N PHE A 92 39.02 -1.16 -49.63
CA PHE A 92 37.93 -1.53 -48.72
C PHE A 92 36.55 -1.14 -49.29
N ARG A 93 36.47 -0.12 -50.16
CA ARG A 93 35.22 0.33 -50.76
C ARG A 93 34.62 -0.70 -51.71
N LYS A 94 35.39 -1.68 -52.20
CA LYS A 94 34.92 -2.77 -53.07
C LYS A 94 33.86 -3.65 -52.40
N ASP A 95 34.07 -3.99 -51.13
CA ASP A 95 33.16 -4.82 -50.34
C ASP A 95 32.50 -4.06 -49.18
N GLY A 96 33.17 -3.03 -48.68
CA GLY A 96 32.67 -2.18 -47.59
C GLY A 96 31.34 -1.50 -47.91
N TRP A 97 31.09 -1.10 -49.17
CA TRP A 97 29.80 -0.50 -49.53
C TRP A 97 28.60 -1.42 -49.23
N LYS A 98 28.75 -2.75 -49.40
CA LYS A 98 27.68 -3.72 -49.09
C LYS A 98 27.41 -3.76 -47.58
N PHE A 99 28.47 -3.78 -46.79
CA PHE A 99 28.37 -3.76 -45.33
C PHE A 99 27.75 -2.47 -44.81
N PHE A 100 28.24 -1.31 -45.25
CA PHE A 100 27.72 -0.02 -44.83
C PHE A 100 26.30 0.25 -45.33
N ASN A 101 25.93 -0.25 -46.52
CA ASN A 101 24.54 -0.23 -47.00
C ASN A 101 23.61 -1.09 -46.13
N PHE A 102 24.06 -2.29 -45.73
CA PHE A 102 23.30 -3.14 -44.80
C PHE A 102 23.10 -2.44 -43.46
N VAL A 103 24.17 -1.88 -42.88
CA VAL A 103 24.12 -1.10 -41.65
C VAL A 103 23.15 0.09 -41.78
N LYS A 104 23.17 0.80 -42.91
CA LYS A 104 22.25 1.91 -43.17
C LYS A 104 20.80 1.46 -43.07
N ILE A 105 20.45 0.35 -43.72
CA ILE A 105 19.11 -0.23 -43.66
C ILE A 105 18.73 -0.56 -42.22
N LEU A 106 19.66 -1.13 -41.43
CA LEU A 106 19.41 -1.42 -40.01
C LEU A 106 19.16 -0.13 -39.22
N CYS A 107 20.01 0.88 -39.36
CA CYS A 107 19.89 2.16 -38.69
C CYS A 107 18.57 2.87 -39.03
N ASP A 108 18.19 2.89 -40.31
CA ASP A 108 16.93 3.49 -40.77
C ASP A 108 15.73 2.73 -40.20
N THR A 109 15.80 1.39 -40.19
CA THR A 109 14.75 0.53 -39.62
C THR A 109 14.56 0.77 -38.13
N VAL A 110 15.66 0.86 -37.38
CA VAL A 110 15.63 1.16 -35.94
C VAL A 110 15.06 2.55 -35.69
N ASN A 111 15.48 3.55 -36.45
CA ASN A 111 15.00 4.91 -36.28
C ASN A 111 13.49 5.03 -36.52
N ILE A 112 12.98 4.41 -37.58
CA ILE A 112 11.54 4.37 -37.88
C ILE A 112 10.77 3.61 -36.80
N SER A 113 11.29 2.44 -36.38
CA SER A 113 10.67 1.63 -35.34
C SER A 113 10.55 2.41 -34.03
N LEU A 114 11.64 3.04 -33.58
CA LEU A 114 11.66 3.86 -32.37
C LEU A 114 10.70 5.04 -32.46
N ALA A 115 10.67 5.76 -33.59
CA ALA A 115 9.73 6.86 -33.80
C ALA A 115 8.28 6.40 -33.66
N ASN A 116 7.94 5.24 -34.23
CA ASN A 116 6.61 4.66 -34.14
C ASN A 116 6.27 4.19 -32.70
N THR A 117 7.20 3.52 -32.02
CA THR A 117 7.00 3.05 -30.64
C THR A 117 6.86 4.23 -29.68
N VAL A 118 7.65 5.30 -29.84
CA VAL A 118 7.53 6.55 -29.07
C VAL A 118 6.17 7.21 -29.32
N HIS A 119 5.76 7.34 -30.58
CA HIS A 119 4.46 7.90 -30.93
C HIS A 119 3.30 7.09 -30.32
N SER A 120 3.35 5.77 -30.43
CA SER A 120 2.36 4.86 -29.84
C SER A 120 2.32 4.97 -28.31
N PHE A 121 3.48 5.08 -27.66
CA PHE A 121 3.57 5.25 -26.21
C PHE A 121 2.97 6.58 -25.75
N GLN A 122 3.31 7.67 -26.41
CA GLN A 122 2.85 9.02 -26.06
C GLN A 122 1.36 9.22 -26.34
N ALA A 123 0.79 8.46 -27.29
CA ALA A 123 -0.64 8.41 -27.55
C ALA A 123 -1.46 7.72 -26.46
N LYS A 124 -0.84 6.93 -25.56
CA LYS A 124 -1.53 6.31 -24.43
C LYS A 124 -1.90 7.36 -23.38
N HIS A 125 -2.99 7.11 -22.67
CA HIS A 125 -3.45 7.95 -21.58
C HIS A 125 -2.94 7.44 -20.23
N PHE A 126 -2.64 8.37 -19.33
CA PHE A 126 -2.50 8.12 -17.91
C PHE A 126 -3.86 8.34 -17.22
N PHE A 127 -4.31 7.32 -16.50
CA PHE A 127 -5.57 7.38 -15.77
C PHE A 127 -5.31 7.66 -14.31
N SER A 128 -5.73 8.83 -13.83
CA SER A 128 -5.66 9.18 -12.41
C SER A 128 -6.89 9.97 -12.00
N HIS A 129 -7.70 9.39 -11.11
CA HIS A 129 -8.86 10.10 -10.56
C HIS A 129 -8.46 11.08 -9.45
N GLN A 130 -7.28 10.91 -8.86
CA GLN A 130 -6.76 11.71 -7.77
C GLN A 130 -5.44 12.36 -8.20
N LEU A 131 -5.15 13.55 -7.70
CA LEU A 131 -3.84 14.15 -7.86
C LEU A 131 -2.81 13.33 -7.08
N ILE A 132 -1.75 12.91 -7.78
CA ILE A 132 -0.65 12.13 -7.19
C ILE A 132 0.56 13.02 -6.93
N THR A 133 1.44 12.57 -6.03
CA THR A 133 2.68 13.26 -5.70
C THR A 133 3.74 13.12 -6.80
N PRO A 134 4.79 13.98 -6.81
CA PRO A 134 5.92 13.81 -7.72
C PRO A 134 6.59 12.43 -7.61
N LEU A 135 6.66 11.88 -6.39
CA LEU A 135 7.22 10.55 -6.14
C LEU A 135 6.37 9.46 -6.82
N GLN A 136 5.06 9.47 -6.61
CA GLN A 136 4.15 8.50 -7.24
C GLN A 136 4.16 8.61 -8.77
N LEU A 137 4.27 9.83 -9.31
CA LEU A 137 4.43 10.01 -10.75
C LEU A 137 5.73 9.39 -11.25
N SER A 138 6.83 9.54 -10.51
CA SER A 138 8.13 8.95 -10.86
C SER A 138 8.10 7.42 -10.85
N GLU A 139 7.41 6.81 -9.90
CA GLU A 139 7.20 5.35 -9.84
C GLU A 139 6.38 4.86 -11.05
N ALA A 140 5.27 5.52 -11.38
CA ALA A 140 4.46 5.18 -12.55
C ALA A 140 5.25 5.26 -13.87
N ILE A 141 6.18 6.21 -13.97
CA ILE A 141 7.06 6.35 -15.15
C ILE A 141 8.06 5.19 -15.23
N GLN A 142 8.59 4.71 -14.10
CA GLN A 142 9.49 3.56 -14.09
C GLN A 142 8.78 2.30 -14.61
N ASP A 143 7.54 2.07 -14.16
CA ASP A 143 6.71 0.96 -14.65
C ASP A 143 6.45 1.07 -16.16
N TRP A 144 6.16 2.28 -16.64
CA TRP A 144 5.96 2.52 -18.08
C TRP A 144 7.23 2.35 -18.90
N ASN A 145 8.40 2.68 -18.36
CA ASN A 145 9.67 2.44 -19.02
C ASN A 145 9.90 0.94 -19.20
N ALA A 146 9.66 0.13 -18.17
CA ALA A 146 9.75 -1.34 -18.28
C ALA A 146 8.79 -1.89 -19.36
N SER A 147 7.55 -1.39 -19.40
CA SER A 147 6.58 -1.76 -20.44
C SER A 147 6.96 -1.25 -21.83
N PHE A 148 7.63 -0.11 -21.94
CA PHE A 148 8.11 0.41 -23.23
C PHE A 148 9.22 -0.48 -23.77
N GLN A 149 10.17 -0.87 -22.93
CA GLN A 149 11.27 -1.74 -23.31
C GLN A 149 10.77 -3.11 -23.80
N SER A 150 9.78 -3.69 -23.14
CA SER A 150 9.20 -4.96 -23.60
C SER A 150 8.46 -4.83 -24.93
N GLN A 151 7.71 -3.74 -25.15
CA GLN A 151 7.05 -3.48 -26.43
C GLN A 151 8.07 -3.25 -27.56
N MET A 152 9.13 -2.50 -27.28
CA MET A 152 10.21 -2.25 -28.25
C MET A 152 10.84 -3.56 -28.73
N LEU A 153 11.10 -4.51 -27.82
CA LEU A 153 11.65 -5.84 -28.18
C LEU A 153 10.67 -6.64 -29.05
N ILE A 154 9.36 -6.53 -28.81
CA ILE A 154 8.32 -7.18 -29.62
C ILE A 154 8.28 -6.56 -31.02
N ASP A 155 8.26 -5.23 -31.13
CA ASP A 155 8.23 -4.50 -32.40
C ASP A 155 9.48 -4.80 -33.25
N GLN A 156 10.64 -4.93 -32.60
CA GLN A 156 11.89 -5.33 -33.26
C GLN A 156 11.84 -6.76 -33.81
N ARG A 157 11.24 -7.72 -33.09
CA ARG A 157 11.01 -9.10 -33.58
C ARG A 157 10.12 -9.15 -34.82
N LEU A 158 9.09 -8.29 -34.87
CA LEU A 158 8.20 -8.20 -36.03
C LEU A 158 8.90 -7.61 -37.27
N CYS A 159 9.88 -6.72 -37.08
CA CYS A 159 10.68 -6.16 -38.16
C CYS A 159 11.76 -7.12 -38.70
N GLY A 160 12.28 -8.02 -37.85
CA GLY A 160 13.24 -9.06 -38.24
C GLY A 160 12.70 -10.10 -39.23
N ASN A 161 11.38 -10.13 -39.44
CA ASN A 161 10.72 -11.05 -40.37
C ASN A 161 10.68 -10.51 -41.83
N ARG A 162 11.27 -9.35 -42.11
CA ARG A 162 11.63 -9.01 -43.49
C ARG A 162 12.87 -9.83 -43.83
N ASN A 163 12.80 -10.63 -44.90
CA ASN A 163 13.95 -11.31 -45.48
C ASN A 163 14.99 -10.28 -45.90
N ILE A 164 15.85 -9.85 -44.97
CA ILE A 164 17.03 -9.08 -45.29
C ILE A 164 17.98 -10.09 -45.92
N TYR A 165 18.11 -10.02 -47.25
CA TYR A 165 19.14 -10.76 -47.96
C TYR A 165 20.49 -10.23 -47.47
N LEU A 166 21.06 -10.93 -46.49
CA LEU A 166 22.39 -10.65 -45.98
C LEU A 166 23.37 -10.92 -47.13
N PRO A 167 24.17 -9.92 -47.56
CA PRO A 167 25.10 -10.09 -48.68
C PRO A 167 26.35 -10.91 -48.32
N ILE A 168 26.35 -11.61 -47.17
CA ILE A 168 27.51 -12.28 -46.57
C ILE A 168 27.06 -13.66 -46.07
N ASP A 169 27.81 -14.71 -46.40
CA ASP A 169 27.66 -16.04 -45.81
C ASP A 169 28.05 -15.98 -44.31
N LEU A 170 27.07 -16.16 -43.41
CA LEU A 170 27.25 -16.02 -41.96
C LEU A 170 27.59 -17.34 -41.25
N SER A 171 28.02 -18.37 -41.99
CA SER A 171 28.24 -19.71 -41.44
C SER A 171 29.35 -19.80 -40.36
N ASN A 172 30.23 -18.80 -40.22
CA ASN A 172 31.34 -18.78 -39.26
C ASN A 172 31.52 -17.42 -38.55
N ILE A 173 30.52 -16.95 -37.81
CA ILE A 173 30.65 -15.74 -36.98
C ILE A 173 30.94 -16.15 -35.53
N THR A 174 32.11 -15.75 -35.03
CA THR A 174 32.46 -15.82 -33.61
C THR A 174 32.28 -14.45 -32.97
N ALA A 175 31.71 -14.42 -31.76
CA ALA A 175 31.59 -13.18 -31.00
C ALA A 175 32.99 -12.66 -30.64
N LEU A 176 33.22 -11.36 -30.83
CA LEU A 176 34.47 -10.70 -30.43
C LEU A 176 34.69 -10.73 -28.91
N ASP A 177 33.62 -10.73 -28.12
CA ASP A 177 33.65 -10.98 -26.68
C ASP A 177 32.49 -11.90 -26.25
N PRO A 178 32.77 -13.16 -25.86
CA PRO A 178 31.76 -14.10 -25.38
C PRO A 178 31.00 -13.61 -24.14
N ASN A 179 31.59 -12.73 -23.32
CA ASN A 179 30.99 -12.27 -22.07
C ASN A 179 29.85 -11.26 -22.30
N THR A 180 29.77 -10.66 -23.48
CA THR A 180 28.64 -9.77 -23.87
C THR A 180 27.38 -10.54 -24.26
N LEU A 181 27.48 -11.85 -24.50
CA LEU A 181 26.34 -12.72 -24.86
C LEU A 181 25.45 -13.10 -23.66
N ILE A 182 25.88 -12.81 -22.42
CA ILE A 182 25.17 -13.22 -21.19
C ILE A 182 23.75 -12.65 -21.13
N ASN A 183 23.49 -11.53 -21.82
CA ASN A 183 22.19 -10.86 -21.83
C ASN A 183 21.26 -11.30 -22.98
N PHE A 184 21.66 -12.25 -23.82
CA PHE A 184 20.94 -12.58 -25.06
C PHE A 184 20.60 -14.07 -25.17
N HIS A 185 19.40 -14.38 -25.65
CA HIS A 185 18.92 -15.75 -25.74
C HIS A 185 19.41 -16.41 -27.04
N PRO A 186 19.94 -17.65 -27.01
CA PRO A 186 20.50 -18.34 -28.19
C PRO A 186 19.49 -18.67 -29.30
N GLN A 187 18.20 -18.37 -29.12
CA GLN A 187 17.16 -18.50 -30.15
C GLN A 187 16.75 -17.16 -30.79
N ASP A 188 17.29 -16.03 -30.36
CA ASP A 188 16.99 -14.74 -31.00
C ASP A 188 17.63 -14.71 -32.40
N GLN A 189 16.88 -14.27 -33.41
CA GLN A 189 17.41 -14.11 -34.76
C GLN A 189 18.54 -13.07 -34.74
N LEU A 190 19.64 -13.32 -35.45
CA LEU A 190 20.78 -12.40 -35.48
C LEU A 190 20.41 -10.96 -35.84
N GLY A 191 19.39 -10.78 -36.70
CA GLY A 191 18.85 -9.46 -37.03
C GLY A 191 18.24 -8.71 -35.84
N THR A 192 17.57 -9.40 -34.91
CA THR A 192 16.97 -8.75 -33.73
C THR A 192 18.01 -8.35 -32.69
N LEU A 193 19.10 -9.13 -32.58
CA LEU A 193 20.25 -8.81 -31.73
C LEU A 193 21.06 -7.62 -32.27
N MET A 194 21.22 -7.55 -33.60
CA MET A 194 21.84 -6.38 -34.22
C MET A 194 20.95 -5.14 -34.13
N LEU A 195 19.63 -5.26 -34.25
CA LEU A 195 18.72 -4.10 -34.07
C LEU A 195 18.74 -3.53 -32.66
N SER A 196 18.74 -4.39 -31.63
CA SER A 196 18.70 -3.95 -30.23
C SER A 196 19.99 -3.24 -29.81
N SER A 197 21.15 -3.69 -30.32
CA SER A 197 22.46 -3.06 -30.07
C SER A 197 22.66 -1.69 -30.73
N LEU A 198 21.82 -1.30 -31.69
CA LEU A 198 21.87 0.02 -32.33
C LEU A 198 21.14 1.11 -31.54
N VAL A 199 20.40 0.74 -30.50
CA VAL A 199 19.80 1.68 -29.53
C VAL A 199 20.81 1.90 -28.41
N ASN A 200 21.29 3.14 -28.26
CA ASN A 200 22.30 3.46 -27.26
C ASN A 200 21.66 3.84 -25.92
N GLN A 201 20.69 4.77 -25.93
CA GLN A 201 20.03 5.23 -24.72
C GLN A 201 18.62 5.77 -25.02
N LEU A 202 17.69 5.53 -24.09
CA LEU A 202 16.39 6.18 -24.04
C LEU A 202 16.34 7.06 -22.79
N ILE A 203 16.11 8.36 -22.96
CA ILE A 203 16.03 9.31 -21.86
C ILE A 203 14.56 9.72 -21.68
N TYR A 204 13.97 9.31 -20.56
CA TYR A 204 12.62 9.67 -20.17
C TYR A 204 12.67 10.88 -19.25
N THR A 205 12.02 11.95 -19.67
CA THR A 205 11.86 13.15 -18.84
C THR A 205 10.38 13.41 -18.66
N ALA A 206 9.96 13.58 -17.42
CA ALA A 206 8.60 13.96 -17.11
C ALA A 206 8.59 15.29 -16.37
N ASN A 207 7.58 16.10 -16.65
CA ASN A 207 7.43 17.38 -16.01
C ASN A 207 6.19 17.38 -15.11
N TYR A 208 6.42 17.40 -13.80
CA TYR A 208 5.35 17.39 -12.82
C TYR A 208 4.47 18.65 -12.91
N THR A 209 5.02 19.81 -13.28
CA THR A 209 4.21 21.04 -13.39
C THR A 209 3.24 20.96 -14.57
N LEU A 210 3.63 20.32 -15.68
CA LEU A 210 2.74 20.03 -16.80
C LEU A 210 1.68 19.00 -16.42
N TYR A 211 2.06 17.93 -15.70
CA TYR A 211 1.10 16.96 -15.17
C TYR A 211 0.07 17.63 -14.25
N TYR A 212 0.52 18.46 -13.31
CA TYR A 212 -0.33 19.19 -12.39
C TYR A 212 -1.28 20.13 -13.13
N ALA A 213 -0.79 20.82 -14.17
CA ALA A 213 -1.61 21.71 -14.99
C ALA A 213 -2.70 20.97 -15.79
N GLU A 214 -2.47 19.70 -16.17
CA GLU A 214 -3.47 18.87 -16.87
C GLU A 214 -4.44 18.18 -15.90
N CYS A 215 -3.97 17.73 -14.73
CA CYS A 215 -4.85 17.18 -13.69
C CYS A 215 -5.72 18.27 -13.05
N GLN A 216 -5.16 19.46 -12.81
CA GLN A 216 -5.81 20.69 -12.31
C GLN A 216 -6.95 20.42 -11.31
N PRO A 217 -6.68 20.00 -10.07
CA PRO A 217 -7.75 19.75 -9.10
C PRO A 217 -8.48 21.05 -8.77
N GLU A 218 -9.81 21.08 -8.96
CA GLU A 218 -10.62 22.26 -8.64
C GLU A 218 -10.79 22.40 -7.12
N ILE A 219 -10.87 21.27 -6.41
CA ILE A 219 -11.14 21.21 -4.99
C ILE A 219 -10.33 20.07 -4.37
N CYS A 220 -9.66 20.34 -3.26
CA CYS A 220 -9.15 19.33 -2.33
C CYS A 220 -9.98 19.35 -1.05
N THR A 221 -10.37 18.17 -0.56
CA THR A 221 -11.13 18.03 0.69
C THR A 221 -10.51 17.00 1.61
N TYR A 222 -10.62 17.25 2.91
CA TYR A 222 -10.27 16.28 3.94
C TYR A 222 -11.24 16.43 5.12
N THR A 223 -11.53 15.34 5.79
CA THR A 223 -12.49 15.29 6.90
C THR A 223 -11.77 15.01 8.21
N ILE A 224 -11.88 15.94 9.16
CA ILE A 224 -11.36 15.75 10.52
C ILE A 224 -12.52 15.29 11.40
N ASP A 225 -12.35 14.15 12.04
CA ASP A 225 -13.29 13.65 13.05
C ASP A 225 -12.99 14.31 14.40
N GLN A 226 -13.99 15.00 14.95
CA GLN A 226 -13.93 15.55 16.30
C GLN A 226 -14.62 14.59 17.27
N GLU A 227 -13.84 14.02 18.19
CA GLU A 227 -14.38 13.25 19.31
C GLU A 227 -15.01 14.19 20.35
N LEU A 228 -16.33 14.09 20.55
CA LEU A 228 -17.07 14.84 21.56
C LEU A 228 -16.85 14.26 22.98
N HIS A 229 -15.62 14.38 23.47
CA HIS A 229 -15.22 13.87 24.79
C HIS A 229 -15.98 14.52 25.96
N ALA A 230 -16.55 15.71 25.78
CA ALA A 230 -17.26 16.41 26.86
C ALA A 230 -18.62 15.76 27.19
N ILE A 231 -19.42 15.46 26.17
CA ILE A 231 -20.74 14.83 26.34
C ILE A 231 -20.58 13.40 26.87
N ALA A 232 -19.58 12.66 26.37
CA ALA A 232 -19.27 11.32 26.86
C ALA A 232 -18.91 11.30 28.36
N ARG A 233 -18.08 12.26 28.81
CA ARG A 233 -17.72 12.43 30.23
C ARG A 233 -18.94 12.79 31.09
N ILE A 234 -19.81 13.68 30.61
CA ILE A 234 -21.04 14.06 31.32
C ILE A 234 -22.00 12.88 31.45
N ASN A 235 -22.25 12.16 30.35
CA ASN A 235 -23.14 10.99 30.34
C ASN A 235 -22.63 9.88 31.26
N LEU A 236 -21.32 9.68 31.34
CA LEU A 236 -20.71 8.73 32.26
C LEU A 236 -20.95 9.13 33.72
N VAL A 237 -20.82 10.41 34.06
CA VAL A 237 -21.10 10.92 35.42
C VAL A 237 -22.58 10.76 35.76
N ILE A 238 -23.49 11.12 34.84
CA ILE A 238 -24.94 10.97 35.05
C ILE A 238 -25.31 9.49 35.23
N GLY A 239 -24.76 8.60 34.39
CA GLY A 239 -24.97 7.16 34.50
C GLY A 239 -24.47 6.58 35.83
N LEU A 240 -23.32 7.05 36.31
CA LEU A 240 -22.73 6.63 37.58
C LEU A 240 -23.56 7.11 38.78
N ILE A 241 -24.00 8.37 38.80
CA ILE A 241 -24.85 8.92 39.86
C ILE A 241 -26.22 8.20 39.87
N GLY A 242 -26.82 8.00 38.68
CA GLY A 242 -28.10 7.34 38.53
C GLY A 242 -28.06 5.88 39.00
N GLY A 243 -27.05 5.12 38.55
CA GLY A 243 -26.86 3.73 38.95
C GLY A 243 -26.59 3.58 40.45
N LEU A 244 -25.71 4.42 41.01
CA LEU A 244 -25.37 4.39 42.43
C LEU A 244 -26.58 4.71 43.31
N THR A 245 -27.38 5.72 42.95
CA THR A 245 -28.55 6.14 43.73
C THR A 245 -29.63 5.05 43.76
N ILE A 246 -29.90 4.40 42.62
CA ILE A 246 -30.86 3.30 42.54
C ILE A 246 -30.38 2.10 43.37
N LEU A 247 -29.08 1.75 43.27
CA LEU A 247 -28.49 0.66 44.03
C LEU A 247 -28.58 0.90 45.54
N LEU A 248 -28.20 2.09 46.02
CA LEU A 248 -28.31 2.49 47.42
C LEU A 248 -29.76 2.43 47.91
N ARG A 249 -30.73 2.90 47.13
CA ARG A 249 -32.15 2.89 47.52
C ARG A 249 -32.71 1.48 47.69
N ILE A 250 -32.17 0.49 46.98
CA ILE A 250 -32.56 -0.93 47.10
C ILE A 250 -31.80 -1.61 48.25
N LEU A 251 -30.51 -1.30 48.40
CA LEU A 251 -29.66 -1.92 49.42
C LEU A 251 -29.99 -1.42 50.83
N VAL A 252 -30.18 -0.11 51.03
CA VAL A 252 -30.45 0.50 52.34
C VAL A 252 -31.61 -0.15 53.10
N PRO A 253 -32.83 -0.31 52.55
CA PRO A 253 -33.92 -0.97 53.27
C PRO A 253 -33.64 -2.46 53.54
N SER A 254 -32.85 -3.11 52.68
CA SER A 254 -32.44 -4.51 52.87
C SER A 254 -31.44 -4.63 54.03
N PHE A 255 -30.46 -3.73 54.09
CA PHE A 255 -29.50 -3.63 55.20
C PHE A 255 -30.19 -3.26 56.51
N ILE A 256 -31.12 -2.30 56.51
CA ILE A 256 -31.86 -1.92 57.72
C ILE A 256 -32.71 -3.09 58.23
N LYS A 257 -33.40 -3.82 57.34
CA LYS A 257 -34.16 -5.02 57.75
C LYS A 257 -33.25 -6.11 58.30
N MET A 258 -32.10 -6.34 57.68
CA MET A 258 -31.07 -7.26 58.18
C MET A 258 -30.59 -6.88 59.57
N ILE A 259 -30.27 -5.60 59.78
CA ILE A 259 -29.82 -5.06 61.07
C ILE A 259 -30.94 -5.20 62.11
N HIS A 260 -32.19 -4.87 61.79
CA HIS A 260 -33.31 -5.06 62.71
C HIS A 260 -33.58 -6.53 63.03
N LEU A 261 -33.48 -7.44 62.05
CA LEU A 261 -33.58 -8.87 62.29
C LEU A 261 -32.46 -9.35 63.22
N PHE A 262 -31.23 -8.85 63.01
CA PHE A 262 -30.08 -9.19 63.83
C PHE A 262 -30.22 -8.65 65.26
N TYR A 263 -30.61 -7.39 65.44
CA TYR A 263 -30.90 -6.81 66.76
C TYR A 263 -32.05 -7.54 67.46
N ARG A 264 -33.11 -7.92 66.74
CA ARG A 264 -34.20 -8.73 67.30
C ARG A 264 -33.71 -10.11 67.75
N PHE A 265 -32.84 -10.73 66.97
CA PHE A 265 -32.23 -12.01 67.30
C PHE A 265 -31.33 -11.91 68.55
N CYS A 266 -30.52 -10.85 68.66
CA CYS A 266 -29.66 -10.62 69.82
C CYS A 266 -30.46 -10.21 71.08
N TYR A 267 -31.53 -9.43 70.94
CA TYR A 267 -32.36 -8.99 72.06
C TYR A 267 -33.29 -10.10 72.58
N GLN A 268 -33.80 -10.97 71.71
CA GLN A 268 -34.58 -12.15 72.14
C GLN A 268 -33.73 -13.22 72.84
N GLN A 269 -32.39 -13.08 72.83
CA GLN A 269 -31.48 -14.06 73.44
C GLN A 269 -31.43 -14.01 74.99
N THR A 270 -32.26 -13.18 75.64
CA THR A 270 -32.37 -13.07 77.11
C THR A 270 -33.65 -13.68 77.72
N ARG A 271 -34.56 -14.26 76.93
CA ARG A 271 -35.68 -15.07 77.48
C ARG A 271 -35.86 -16.36 76.67
N ASP A 272 -35.36 -17.44 77.25
CA ASP A 272 -35.56 -18.86 76.90
C ASP A 272 -35.12 -19.33 75.52
N VAL A 273 -33.80 -19.33 75.29
CA VAL A 273 -33.19 -20.14 74.24
C VAL A 273 -32.83 -21.52 74.82
N PRO A 274 -33.28 -22.65 74.25
CA PRO A 274 -32.86 -23.98 74.69
C PRO A 274 -31.33 -24.10 74.67
N LEU A 275 -30.75 -24.69 75.74
CA LEU A 275 -29.29 -24.86 75.92
C LEU A 275 -28.57 -25.37 74.67
N HIS A 276 -29.24 -26.20 73.87
CA HIS A 276 -28.70 -26.75 72.63
C HIS A 276 -28.42 -25.68 71.54
N TRP A 277 -29.29 -24.70 71.34
CA TRP A 277 -29.07 -23.64 70.34
C TRP A 277 -27.99 -22.64 70.76
N ARG A 278 -27.86 -22.37 72.08
CA ARG A 278 -26.75 -21.61 72.63
C ARG A 278 -25.40 -22.32 72.41
N MET A 279 -25.37 -23.63 72.64
CA MET A 279 -24.21 -24.47 72.38
C MET A 279 -23.87 -24.53 70.88
N ILE A 280 -24.86 -24.65 69.99
CA ILE A 280 -24.64 -24.62 68.53
C ILE A 280 -24.07 -23.27 68.09
N PHE A 281 -24.59 -22.15 68.58
CA PHE A 281 -24.09 -20.81 68.21
C PHE A 281 -22.67 -20.56 68.70
N ILE A 282 -22.33 -21.00 69.93
CA ILE A 282 -20.97 -20.90 70.48
C ILE A 282 -20.01 -21.85 69.73
N TYR A 283 -20.44 -23.08 69.48
CA TYR A 283 -19.67 -24.09 68.75
C TYR A 283 -19.39 -23.68 67.29
N SER A 284 -20.40 -23.15 66.61
CA SER A 284 -20.28 -22.66 65.23
C SER A 284 -19.44 -21.39 65.17
N ARG A 285 -19.58 -20.45 66.11
CA ARG A 285 -18.71 -19.25 66.21
C ARG A 285 -17.24 -19.63 66.41
N ASP A 286 -16.94 -20.57 67.29
CA ASP A 286 -15.56 -21.00 67.57
C ASP A 286 -14.97 -21.81 66.40
N LYS A 287 -15.78 -22.62 65.70
CA LYS A 287 -15.37 -23.29 64.45
C LYS A 287 -15.19 -22.33 63.28
N LEU A 288 -15.99 -21.27 63.18
CA LEU A 288 -15.86 -20.24 62.14
C LEU A 288 -14.61 -19.38 62.36
N TYR A 289 -14.25 -19.12 63.62
CA TYR A 289 -13.01 -18.43 63.99
C TYR A 289 -11.75 -19.22 63.60
N LEU A 290 -11.83 -20.55 63.59
CA LEU A 290 -10.77 -21.48 63.18
C LEU A 290 -10.79 -21.85 61.69
N LEU A 291 -11.74 -21.33 60.90
CA LEU A 291 -11.89 -21.68 59.49
C LEU A 291 -10.82 -20.95 58.66
N ASN A 292 -9.79 -21.69 58.25
CA ASN A 292 -8.81 -21.24 57.27
C ASN A 292 -9.10 -22.01 55.97
N VAL A 293 -9.55 -21.30 54.93
CA VAL A 293 -9.87 -21.93 53.62
C VAL A 293 -8.59 -22.38 52.91
N TYR A 294 -7.44 -21.80 53.26
CA TYR A 294 -6.14 -22.16 52.70
C TYR A 294 -5.39 -23.09 53.65
N ARG A 295 -5.24 -24.35 53.21
CA ARG A 295 -4.76 -25.48 54.03
C ARG A 295 -3.24 -25.66 53.96
N GLU A 296 -2.45 -24.61 54.18
CA GLU A 296 -0.98 -24.73 54.16
C GLU A 296 -0.31 -24.13 55.41
N LYS A 297 0.50 -24.96 56.08
CA LYS A 297 1.22 -24.65 57.33
C LYS A 297 2.50 -23.86 57.01
N THR A 298 2.39 -22.57 56.76
CA THR A 298 3.55 -21.66 56.73
C THR A 298 3.26 -20.35 57.47
N GLN A 299 4.34 -19.70 57.90
CA GLN A 299 4.47 -18.87 59.10
C GLN A 299 3.85 -17.46 59.02
N VAL A 300 2.69 -17.30 58.36
CA VAL A 300 1.93 -16.03 58.34
C VAL A 300 0.42 -16.29 58.50
N ALA A 301 0.03 -16.88 59.63
CA ALA A 301 -1.37 -17.21 59.93
C ALA A 301 -2.32 -15.99 59.91
N TYR A 302 -1.83 -14.79 60.25
CA TYR A 302 -2.64 -13.57 60.31
C TYR A 302 -3.20 -13.15 58.94
N GLN A 303 -2.38 -13.19 57.88
CA GLN A 303 -2.79 -12.77 56.53
C GLN A 303 -3.83 -13.74 55.94
N GLN A 304 -3.73 -15.03 56.25
CA GLN A 304 -4.67 -16.05 55.77
C GLN A 304 -6.06 -15.92 56.40
N HIS A 305 -6.15 -15.58 57.69
CA HIS A 305 -7.42 -15.29 58.34
C HIS A 305 -8.09 -14.03 57.79
N LEU A 306 -7.30 -12.99 57.47
CA LEU A 306 -7.82 -11.77 56.83
C LEU A 306 -8.37 -12.07 55.43
N ALA A 307 -7.62 -12.82 54.62
CA ALA A 307 -8.04 -13.21 53.27
C ALA A 307 -9.32 -14.06 53.30
N THR A 308 -9.43 -15.01 54.23
CA THR A 308 -10.63 -15.85 54.37
C THR A 308 -11.86 -15.03 54.79
N ARG A 309 -11.68 -14.04 55.66
CA ARG A 309 -12.75 -13.11 56.06
C ARG A 309 -13.20 -12.22 54.91
N ILE A 310 -12.25 -11.65 54.16
CA ILE A 310 -12.54 -10.85 52.96
C ILE A 310 -13.26 -11.71 51.91
N TYR A 311 -12.81 -12.94 51.69
CA TYR A 311 -13.44 -13.88 50.76
C TYR A 311 -14.90 -14.19 51.14
N ILE A 312 -15.16 -14.49 52.43
CA ILE A 312 -16.53 -14.75 52.90
C ILE A 312 -17.41 -13.51 52.72
N VAL A 313 -16.90 -12.31 53.02
CA VAL A 313 -17.63 -11.04 52.80
C VAL A 313 -17.94 -10.83 51.32
N LEU A 314 -16.95 -11.01 50.44
CA LEU A 314 -17.13 -10.88 48.98
C LEU A 314 -18.11 -11.93 48.42
N LEU A 315 -18.06 -13.16 48.93
CA LEU A 315 -18.97 -14.23 48.53
C LEU A 315 -20.41 -13.94 48.99
N VAL A 316 -20.60 -13.43 50.21
CA VAL A 316 -21.93 -12.96 50.66
C VAL A 316 -22.41 -11.79 49.81
N LEU A 317 -21.54 -10.82 49.50
CA LEU A 317 -21.87 -9.71 48.61
C LEU A 317 -22.24 -10.18 47.20
N SER A 318 -21.55 -11.17 46.64
CA SER A 318 -21.86 -11.71 45.30
C SER A 318 -23.21 -12.44 45.29
N PHE A 319 -23.54 -13.22 46.32
CA PHE A 319 -24.86 -13.85 46.45
C PHE A 319 -25.98 -12.82 46.62
N ILE A 320 -25.73 -11.71 47.33
CA ILE A 320 -26.68 -10.59 47.42
C ILE A 320 -26.90 -9.95 46.04
N ILE A 321 -25.83 -9.71 45.27
CA ILE A 321 -25.93 -9.15 43.91
C ILE A 321 -26.74 -10.08 43.00
N VAL A 322 -26.45 -11.38 42.98
CA VAL A 322 -27.16 -12.37 42.15
C VAL A 322 -28.62 -12.48 42.55
N SER A 323 -28.94 -12.51 43.85
CA SER A 323 -30.32 -12.59 44.31
C SER A 323 -31.14 -11.34 44.00
N VAL A 324 -30.52 -10.15 44.02
CA VAL A 324 -31.15 -8.92 43.52
C VAL A 324 -31.38 -8.99 42.01
N PHE A 325 -30.40 -9.47 41.24
CA PHE A 325 -30.50 -9.60 39.79
C PHE A 325 -31.63 -10.56 39.37
N VAL A 326 -31.72 -11.74 39.99
CA VAL A 326 -32.78 -12.72 39.73
C VAL A 326 -34.16 -12.16 40.10
N ARG A 327 -34.28 -11.42 41.20
CA ARG A 327 -35.53 -10.74 41.58
C ARG A 327 -35.93 -9.65 40.59
N PHE A 328 -34.96 -8.95 40.00
CA PHE A 328 -35.19 -7.98 38.95
C PHE A 328 -35.73 -8.66 37.70
N GLN A 329 -35.08 -9.75 37.27
CA GLN A 329 -35.45 -10.51 36.08
C GLN A 329 -36.87 -11.10 36.19
N HIS A 330 -37.23 -11.64 37.36
CA HIS A 330 -38.57 -12.17 37.63
C HIS A 330 -39.66 -11.07 37.60
N ARG A 331 -39.34 -9.83 37.99
CA ARG A 331 -40.30 -8.71 37.90
C ARG A 331 -40.52 -8.25 36.46
N THR A 332 -39.49 -8.27 35.61
CA THR A 332 -39.63 -7.94 34.19
C THR A 332 -40.46 -8.95 33.41
N ILE A 333 -40.49 -10.23 33.81
CA ILE A 333 -41.29 -11.28 33.13
C ILE A 333 -42.78 -11.19 33.48
N LEU A 334 -43.16 -10.50 34.58
CA LEU A 334 -44.56 -10.33 34.99
C LEU A 334 -45.21 -9.04 34.45
N ILE A 335 -44.47 -8.24 33.68
CA ILE A 335 -44.92 -6.93 33.15
C ILE A 335 -45.05 -6.95 31.61
N ASN A 336 -44.63 -8.04 30.96
CA ASN A 336 -45.04 -8.41 29.60
C ASN A 336 -46.08 -9.53 29.69
#